data_AF-A0A2D9B9Z1-F1
#
_entry.id   AF-A0A2D9B9Z1-F1
#
_cell.length_a   1.000
_cell.length_b   1.000
_cell.length_c   1.000
_cell.angle_alpha   90.00
_cell.angle_beta   90.00
_cell.angle_gamma   90.00
#
_symmetry.space_group_name_H-M   'P 1'
#
loop_
_entity.id
_entity.type
_entity.pdbx_description
1 polymer ?
#
loop_
_entity_poly.entity_id
_entity_poly.type
_entity_poly.pdbx_seq_one_letter_code
_entity_poly.pdbx_strand_id
1 'polypeptide(L)'
;MFKYIKNDLPASIVVFFVALPLCLGIALASGAPLFSGLIAGIIGGIVVGSLSGSQIGVSGPAAGLAAIVLAAIGTLGGYENFLVAVVLGGVIQLIFGLLRLGIIGYYFPSAVIKGMLTGIGIIIFLKQIPHFFGYDADPEGDFSFLQPDGENTFSELINMTNYISLGATVIGVIALLILILWEKVLSKKAKIFQLIQGPLVAVVLGIIFFSVTGGTEFAITKEHLVKVPVPEGVDSFLAQFTFPNFSAISNTDVWITAFTIALVASLETLL
;
A
#
# COMPACT_ATOMS: atom_id res chain seq x y z
N MET A 1 29.51 -9.17 2.52
CA MET A 1 28.55 -8.05 2.57
C MET A 1 28.93 -6.91 1.62
N PHE A 2 30.12 -6.29 1.72
CA PHE A 2 30.41 -5.03 1.00
C PHE A 2 30.95 -5.13 -0.44
N LYS A 3 30.99 -6.32 -1.06
CA LYS A 3 31.59 -6.53 -2.40
C LYS A 3 30.86 -5.74 -3.49
N TYR A 4 29.55 -5.53 -3.34
CA TYR A 4 28.69 -4.89 -4.33
C TYR A 4 28.19 -3.50 -3.91
N ILE A 5 28.78 -2.89 -2.87
CA ILE A 5 28.32 -1.61 -2.30
C ILE A 5 28.20 -0.47 -3.33
N LYS A 6 29.06 -0.47 -4.36
CA LYS A 6 29.02 0.52 -5.45
C LYS A 6 27.73 0.46 -6.27
N ASN A 7 27.10 -0.72 -6.33
CA ASN A 7 25.85 -0.96 -7.04
C ASN A 7 24.66 -0.96 -6.07
N ASP A 8 24.83 -1.55 -4.89
CA ASP A 8 23.77 -1.70 -3.89
C ASP A 8 23.34 -0.35 -3.29
N LEU A 9 24.30 0.57 -3.05
CA LEU A 9 23.99 1.85 -2.44
C LEU A 9 23.10 2.72 -3.37
N PRO A 10 23.45 2.98 -4.65
CA PRO A 10 22.55 3.68 -5.56
C PRO A 10 21.20 2.98 -5.75
N ALA A 11 21.19 1.65 -5.82
CA ALA A 11 19.95 0.88 -5.94
C ALA A 11 19.06 1.03 -4.70
N SER A 12 19.62 1.05 -3.49
CA SER A 12 18.87 1.24 -2.25
C SER A 12 18.19 2.62 -2.18
N ILE A 13 18.85 3.67 -2.65
CA ILE A 13 18.29 5.03 -2.72
C ILE A 13 17.11 5.05 -3.69
N VAL A 14 17.25 4.37 -4.84
CA VAL A 14 16.18 4.23 -5.83
C VAL A 14 14.98 3.49 -5.23
N VAL A 15 15.21 2.33 -4.62
CA VAL A 15 14.16 1.52 -3.98
C VAL A 15 13.46 2.33 -2.89
N PHE A 16 14.22 3.08 -2.07
CA PHE A 16 13.66 3.96 -1.04
C PHE A 16 12.69 5.00 -1.61
N PHE A 17 13.08 5.70 -2.69
CA PHE A 17 12.21 6.71 -3.30
C PHE A 17 10.96 6.13 -3.98
N VAL A 18 11.03 4.89 -4.49
CA VAL A 18 9.83 4.18 -4.98
C VAL A 18 8.96 3.71 -3.82
N ALA A 19 9.57 3.18 -2.76
CA ALA A 19 8.88 2.56 -1.64
C ALA A 19 8.11 3.58 -0.78
N LEU A 20 8.62 4.81 -0.63
CA LEU A 20 7.98 5.82 0.22
C LEU A 20 6.51 6.13 -0.16
N PRO A 21 6.19 6.56 -1.40
CA PRO A 21 4.80 6.77 -1.81
C PRO A 21 3.97 5.48 -1.77
N LEU A 22 4.59 4.34 -2.14
CA LEU A 22 3.92 3.05 -2.17
C LEU A 22 3.46 2.61 -0.77
N CYS A 23 4.33 2.76 0.25
CA CYS A 23 4.01 2.41 1.63
C CYS A 23 2.85 3.25 2.17
N LEU A 24 2.82 4.55 1.85
CA LEU A 24 1.73 5.44 2.26
C LEU A 24 0.42 5.09 1.55
N GLY A 25 0.46 4.87 0.24
CA GLY A 25 -0.72 4.50 -0.55
C GLY A 25 -1.32 3.16 -0.12
N ILE A 26 -0.49 2.15 0.16
CA ILE A 26 -0.98 0.85 0.63
C ILE A 26 -1.56 0.95 2.05
N ALA A 27 -0.96 1.75 2.94
CA ALA A 27 -1.52 1.97 4.27
C ALA A 27 -2.90 2.65 4.21
N LEU A 28 -3.02 3.66 3.34
CA LEU A 28 -4.28 4.36 3.07
C LEU A 28 -5.35 3.38 2.55
N ALA A 29 -5.01 2.61 1.52
CA ALA A 29 -5.88 1.58 0.95
C ALA A 29 -6.18 0.41 1.90
N SER A 30 -5.44 0.28 3.00
CA SER A 30 -5.71 -0.72 4.04
C SER A 30 -6.57 -0.17 5.18
N GLY A 31 -6.97 1.11 5.14
CA GLY A 31 -7.61 1.79 6.28
C GLY A 31 -6.75 1.85 7.53
N ALA A 32 -5.44 1.63 7.41
CA ALA A 32 -4.50 1.63 8.52
C ALA A 32 -3.93 3.05 8.72
N PRO A 33 -3.42 3.38 9.91
CA PRO A 33 -2.69 4.62 10.10
C PRO A 33 -1.55 4.75 9.08
N LEU A 34 -1.44 5.86 8.36
CA LEU A 34 -0.45 6.03 7.28
C LEU A 34 0.99 5.77 7.74
N PHE A 35 1.31 6.15 8.97
CA PHE A 35 2.62 5.93 9.57
C PHE A 35 2.97 4.43 9.68
N SER A 36 1.96 3.56 9.83
CA SER A 36 2.16 2.11 9.91
C SER A 36 2.71 1.50 8.62
N GLY A 37 2.37 2.06 7.45
CA GLY A 37 2.94 1.64 6.16
C GLY A 37 4.43 1.90 6.10
N LEU A 38 4.87 3.07 6.59
CA LEU A 38 6.29 3.41 6.71
C LEU A 38 7.01 2.49 7.69
N ILE A 39 6.41 2.21 8.86
CA ILE A 39 6.98 1.27 9.84
C ILE A 39 7.13 -0.11 9.19
N ALA A 40 6.09 -0.63 8.53
CA ALA A 40 6.14 -1.92 7.87
C ALA A 40 7.20 -1.99 6.77
N GLY A 41 7.38 -0.93 5.97
CA GLY A 41 8.44 -0.84 4.97
C GLY A 41 9.85 -0.82 5.59
N ILE A 42 10.05 -0.06 6.66
CA ILE A 42 11.34 0.03 7.37
C ILE A 42 11.69 -1.31 8.03
N ILE A 43 10.77 -1.87 8.81
CA ILE A 43 10.97 -3.13 9.53
C ILE A 43 11.10 -4.30 8.56
N GLY A 44 10.27 -4.36 7.51
CA GLY A 44 10.37 -5.35 6.43
C GLY A 44 11.74 -5.29 5.75
N GLY A 45 12.16 -4.10 5.31
CA GLY A 45 13.45 -3.91 4.66
C GLY A 45 14.65 -4.29 5.53
N ILE A 46 14.63 -3.99 6.83
CA ILE A 46 15.75 -4.28 7.75
C ILE A 46 15.73 -5.75 8.21
N VAL A 47 14.61 -6.21 8.77
CA VAL A 47 14.52 -7.53 9.40
C VAL A 47 14.46 -8.62 8.34
N VAL A 48 13.57 -8.52 7.35
CA VAL A 48 13.47 -9.53 6.29
C VAL A 48 14.67 -9.43 5.35
N GLY A 49 15.14 -8.22 5.04
CA GLY A 49 16.34 -8.03 4.22
C GLY A 49 17.60 -8.66 4.84
N SER A 50 17.75 -8.60 6.16
CA SER A 50 18.90 -9.21 6.85
C SER A 50 18.78 -10.73 7.05
N LEU A 51 17.56 -11.26 7.20
CA LEU A 51 17.33 -12.67 7.54
C LEU A 51 16.95 -13.58 6.35
N SER A 52 16.40 -13.02 5.26
CA SER A 52 15.80 -13.83 4.17
C SER A 52 16.81 -14.60 3.31
N GLY A 53 18.07 -14.15 3.25
CA GLY A 53 19.09 -14.69 2.34
C GLY A 53 18.87 -14.35 0.86
N SER A 54 17.80 -13.62 0.51
CA SER A 54 17.52 -13.16 -0.84
C SER A 54 18.45 -11.99 -1.23
N GLN A 55 19.06 -12.07 -2.42
CA GLN A 55 20.01 -11.04 -2.89
C GLN A 55 19.32 -9.79 -3.44
N ILE A 56 18.06 -9.89 -3.84
CA ILE A 56 17.29 -8.81 -4.50
C ILE A 56 15.90 -8.60 -3.89
N GLY A 57 15.54 -9.38 -2.86
CA GLY A 57 14.25 -9.31 -2.21
C GLY A 57 14.06 -7.99 -1.46
N VAL A 58 12.90 -7.37 -1.65
CA VAL A 58 12.47 -6.19 -0.90
C VAL A 58 11.16 -6.55 -0.20
N SER A 59 11.03 -6.19 1.08
CA SER A 59 9.86 -6.49 1.88
C SER A 59 9.25 -5.20 2.43
N GLY A 60 7.92 -5.12 2.42
CA GLY A 60 7.14 -3.97 2.87
C GLY A 60 5.63 -4.27 2.74
N PRO A 61 4.76 -3.26 2.85
CA PRO A 61 3.32 -3.43 2.66
C PRO A 61 3.00 -4.01 1.28
N ALA A 62 2.12 -5.01 1.23
CA ALA A 62 1.71 -5.66 -0.02
C ALA A 62 0.31 -5.20 -0.44
N ALA A 63 0.15 -4.81 -1.70
CA ALA A 63 -1.12 -4.35 -2.25
C ALA A 63 -2.21 -5.45 -2.19
N GLY A 64 -1.83 -6.72 -2.37
CA GLY A 64 -2.76 -7.85 -2.33
C GLY A 64 -3.38 -8.12 -0.96
N LEU A 65 -2.73 -7.65 0.11
CA LEU A 65 -3.23 -7.76 1.48
C LEU A 65 -4.09 -6.56 1.89
N ALA A 66 -4.10 -5.45 1.14
CA ALA A 66 -4.76 -4.21 1.57
C ALA A 66 -6.26 -4.40 1.90
N ALA A 67 -6.99 -5.12 1.03
CA ALA A 67 -8.40 -5.47 1.27
C ALA A 67 -8.60 -6.34 2.51
N ILE A 68 -7.72 -7.31 2.73
CA ILE A 68 -7.78 -8.20 3.90
C ILE A 68 -7.53 -7.40 5.17
N VAL A 69 -6.57 -6.47 5.15
CA VAL A 69 -6.25 -5.60 6.28
C VAL A 69 -7.40 -4.66 6.58
N LEU A 70 -7.98 -3.99 5.58
CA LEU A 70 -9.13 -3.11 5.78
C LEU A 70 -10.29 -3.87 6.41
N ALA A 71 -10.67 -5.00 5.83
CA ALA A 71 -11.75 -5.83 6.34
C ALA A 71 -11.46 -6.28 7.77
N ALA A 72 -10.23 -6.70 8.07
CA ALA A 72 -9.83 -7.13 9.40
C ALA A 72 -9.88 -6.00 10.44
N ILE A 73 -9.42 -4.80 10.10
CA ILE A 73 -9.48 -3.65 11.02
C ILE A 73 -10.94 -3.34 11.38
N GLY A 74 -11.83 -3.37 10.39
CA GLY A 74 -13.26 -3.16 10.59
C GLY A 74 -13.92 -4.27 11.44
N THR A 75 -13.71 -5.54 11.09
CA THR A 75 -14.37 -6.67 11.76
C THR A 75 -13.83 -6.94 13.16
N LEU A 76 -12.55 -6.73 13.39
CA LEU A 76 -11.93 -6.93 14.71
C LEU A 76 -12.16 -5.75 15.66
N GLY A 77 -12.86 -4.70 15.22
CA GLY A 77 -13.23 -3.56 16.05
C GLY A 77 -12.08 -2.60 16.35
N GLY A 78 -11.09 -2.50 15.46
CA GLY A 78 -10.01 -1.52 15.57
C GLY A 78 -8.63 -2.03 15.15
N TYR A 79 -7.73 -1.08 14.93
CA TYR A 79 -6.36 -1.33 14.49
C TYR A 79 -5.54 -2.09 15.53
N GLU A 80 -5.72 -1.79 16.81
CA GLU A 80 -5.05 -2.44 17.94
C GLU A 80 -5.34 -3.94 18.03
N ASN A 81 -6.58 -4.35 17.71
CA ASN A 81 -6.97 -5.75 17.69
C ASN A 81 -6.43 -6.45 16.44
N PHE A 82 -6.41 -5.76 15.30
CA PHE A 82 -5.74 -6.22 14.09
C PHE A 82 -4.23 -6.46 14.31
N LEU A 83 -3.54 -5.60 15.05
CA LEU A 83 -2.12 -5.79 15.39
C LEU A 83 -1.87 -7.11 16.13
N VAL A 84 -2.82 -7.59 16.94
CA VAL A 84 -2.72 -8.93 17.57
C VAL A 84 -2.74 -10.02 16.50
N ALA A 85 -3.64 -9.91 15.52
CA ALA A 85 -3.70 -10.85 14.40
C ALA A 85 -2.39 -10.85 13.58
N VAL A 86 -1.77 -9.67 13.38
CA VAL A 86 -0.46 -9.56 12.71
C VAL A 86 0.64 -10.27 13.49
N VAL A 87 0.71 -10.06 14.82
CA VAL A 87 1.69 -10.73 15.68
C VAL A 87 1.51 -12.25 15.64
N LEU A 88 0.27 -12.74 15.80
CA LEU A 88 -0.05 -14.16 15.72
C LEU A 88 0.25 -14.74 14.33
N GLY A 89 -0.07 -13.98 13.26
CA GLY A 89 0.24 -14.36 11.89
C GLY A 89 1.75 -14.54 11.69
N GLY A 90 2.57 -13.62 12.21
CA GLY A 90 4.03 -13.76 12.20
C GLY A 90 4.51 -15.00 12.96
N VAL A 91 3.92 -15.31 14.12
CA VAL A 91 4.23 -16.56 14.85
C VAL A 91 3.86 -17.80 14.03
N ILE A 92 2.69 -17.81 13.38
CA ILE A 92 2.26 -18.89 12.50
C ILE A 92 3.24 -19.05 11.32
N GLN A 93 3.70 -17.95 10.71
CA GLN A 93 4.69 -17.98 9.63
C GLN A 93 6.06 -18.52 10.10
N LEU A 94 6.50 -18.19 11.31
CA LEU A 94 7.69 -18.79 11.90
C LEU A 94 7.52 -20.31 12.07
N ILE A 95 6.34 -20.76 12.52
CA ILE A 95 6.02 -22.20 12.62
C ILE A 95 6.05 -22.84 11.23
N PHE A 96 5.45 -22.21 10.20
CA PHE A 96 5.50 -22.69 8.82
C PHE A 96 6.95 -22.81 8.31
N GLY A 97 7.80 -21.84 8.62
CA GLY A 97 9.23 -21.85 8.29
C GLY A 97 9.98 -23.01 8.96
N LEU A 98 9.75 -23.23 10.27
CA LEU A 98 10.35 -24.33 11.03
C LEU A 98 9.92 -25.70 10.51
N LEU A 99 8.64 -25.83 10.15
CA LEU A 99 8.07 -27.04 9.57
C LEU A 99 8.37 -27.20 8.07
N ARG A 100 9.08 -26.23 7.46
CA ARG A 100 9.42 -26.19 6.02
C ARG A 100 8.19 -26.29 5.11
N LEU A 101 7.06 -25.70 5.53
CA LEU A 101 5.82 -25.70 4.76
C LEU A 101 5.86 -24.81 3.51
N GLY A 102 6.94 -24.05 3.30
CA GLY A 102 7.15 -23.30 2.06
C GLY A 102 7.13 -24.17 0.79
N ILE A 103 7.37 -25.47 0.92
CA ILE A 103 7.24 -26.41 -0.22
C ILE A 103 5.83 -26.45 -0.80
N ILE A 104 4.80 -26.12 -0.01
CA ILE A 104 3.40 -26.08 -0.45
C ILE A 104 3.20 -25.04 -1.55
N GLY A 105 3.97 -23.94 -1.54
CA GLY A 105 3.91 -22.90 -2.58
C GLY A 105 4.16 -23.45 -3.98
N TYR A 106 5.01 -24.48 -4.14
CA TYR A 106 5.27 -25.12 -5.45
C TYR A 106 4.07 -25.90 -6.01
N TYR A 107 3.10 -26.26 -5.17
CA TYR A 107 1.91 -26.98 -5.60
C TYR A 107 0.76 -26.04 -6.03
N PHE A 108 0.90 -24.73 -5.82
CA PHE A 108 -0.10 -23.77 -6.30
C PHE A 108 -0.02 -23.65 -7.82
N PRO A 109 -1.10 -23.94 -8.55
CA PRO A 109 -1.09 -23.80 -10.00
C PRO A 109 -0.83 -22.35 -10.40
N SER A 110 0.07 -22.13 -11.35
CA SER A 110 0.38 -20.78 -11.86
C SER A 110 -0.85 -20.05 -12.39
N ALA A 111 -1.86 -20.77 -12.87
CA ALA A 111 -3.15 -20.22 -13.28
C ALA A 111 -3.91 -19.55 -12.12
N VAL A 112 -3.89 -20.14 -10.91
CA VAL A 112 -4.55 -19.59 -9.72
C VAL A 112 -3.88 -18.29 -9.30
N ILE A 113 -2.55 -18.28 -9.26
CA ILE A 113 -1.74 -17.09 -8.89
C ILE A 113 -2.00 -15.95 -9.86
N LYS A 114 -1.93 -16.22 -11.17
CA LYS A 114 -2.22 -15.22 -12.19
C LYS A 114 -3.66 -14.71 -12.10
N GLY A 115 -4.63 -15.60 -11.85
CA GLY A 115 -6.02 -15.23 -11.64
C GLY A 115 -6.21 -14.30 -10.45
N MET A 116 -5.59 -14.63 -9.31
CA MET A 116 -5.62 -13.83 -8.08
C MET A 116 -5.02 -12.44 -8.29
N LEU A 117 -3.79 -12.36 -8.84
CA LEU A 117 -3.12 -11.09 -9.11
C LEU A 117 -3.87 -10.24 -10.14
N THR A 118 -4.45 -10.87 -11.18
CA THR A 118 -5.27 -10.16 -12.17
C THR A 118 -6.55 -9.63 -11.54
N GLY A 119 -7.22 -10.41 -10.69
CA GLY A 119 -8.41 -9.97 -9.96
C GLY A 119 -8.13 -8.78 -9.05
N ILE A 120 -7.08 -8.86 -8.23
CA ILE A 120 -6.63 -7.75 -7.38
C ILE A 120 -6.31 -6.52 -8.23
N GLY A 121 -5.57 -6.68 -9.33
CA GLY A 121 -5.22 -5.59 -10.23
C GLY A 121 -6.44 -4.91 -10.86
N ILE A 122 -7.44 -5.69 -11.31
CA ILE A 122 -8.70 -5.16 -11.86
C ILE A 122 -9.48 -4.39 -10.79
N ILE A 123 -9.59 -4.95 -9.58
CA ILE A 123 -10.30 -4.31 -8.47
C ILE A 123 -9.65 -2.98 -8.11
N ILE A 124 -8.32 -2.94 -7.93
CA ILE A 124 -7.57 -1.71 -7.67
C ILE A 124 -7.78 -0.71 -8.80
N PHE A 125 -7.66 -1.16 -10.06
CA PHE A 125 -7.84 -0.28 -11.21
C PHE A 125 -9.23 0.34 -11.25
N LEU A 126 -10.29 -0.44 -11.08
CA LEU A 126 -11.67 0.05 -11.09
C LEU A 126 -11.94 1.03 -9.94
N LYS A 127 -11.46 0.73 -8.73
CA LYS A 127 -11.66 1.59 -7.56
C LYS A 127 -10.85 2.89 -7.62
N GLN A 128 -9.73 2.92 -8.35
CA GLN A 128 -8.91 4.13 -8.51
C GLN A 128 -9.43 5.10 -9.59
N ILE A 129 -10.33 4.65 -10.48
CA ILE A 129 -10.91 5.53 -11.51
C ILE A 129 -11.77 6.66 -10.89
N PRO A 130 -12.74 6.40 -9.99
CA PRO A 130 -13.47 7.47 -9.30
C PRO A 130 -12.56 8.52 -8.62
N HIS A 131 -11.59 8.06 -7.84
CA HIS A 131 -10.59 8.91 -7.17
C HIS A 131 -9.79 9.77 -8.14
N PHE A 132 -9.45 9.25 -9.32
CA PHE A 132 -8.76 10.01 -10.38
C PHE A 132 -9.54 11.25 -10.83
N PHE A 133 -10.88 11.16 -10.85
CA PHE A 133 -11.74 12.28 -11.18
C PHE A 133 -12.24 13.05 -9.95
N GLY A 134 -11.74 12.72 -8.75
CA GLY A 134 -12.11 13.36 -7.48
C GLY A 134 -13.50 12.98 -6.97
N TYR A 135 -14.00 11.81 -7.36
CA TYR A 135 -15.19 11.23 -6.74
C TYR A 135 -14.77 10.25 -5.65
N ASP A 136 -14.92 10.68 -4.40
CA ASP A 136 -14.54 9.95 -3.18
C ASP A 136 -15.79 9.64 -2.34
N ALA A 137 -16.78 8.97 -2.91
CA ALA A 137 -17.94 8.51 -2.14
C ALA A 137 -17.56 7.38 -1.16
N ASP A 138 -16.62 6.52 -1.59
CA ASP A 138 -16.02 5.48 -0.76
C ASP A 138 -14.72 5.97 -0.10
N PRO A 139 -14.45 5.53 1.16
CA PRO A 139 -13.10 5.59 1.71
C PRO A 139 -12.12 4.81 0.82
N GLU A 140 -10.96 5.42 0.54
CA GLU A 140 -9.89 4.75 -0.21
C GLU A 140 -9.50 3.45 0.51
N GLY A 141 -9.57 2.33 -0.23
CA GLY A 141 -9.34 0.99 0.31
C GLY A 141 -10.57 0.10 0.37
N ASP A 142 -11.80 0.64 0.27
CA ASP A 142 -12.98 -0.22 0.18
C ASP A 142 -12.99 -0.99 -1.15
N PHE A 143 -12.57 -2.24 -1.09
CA PHE A 143 -12.54 -3.15 -2.22
C PHE A 143 -13.80 -4.02 -2.34
N SER A 144 -14.83 -3.77 -1.53
CA SER A 144 -16.13 -4.45 -1.67
C SER A 144 -16.78 -4.06 -2.98
N PHE A 145 -17.35 -5.06 -3.67
CA PHE A 145 -18.13 -4.81 -4.88
C PHE A 145 -19.51 -4.24 -4.57
N LEU A 146 -20.15 -4.71 -3.49
CA LEU A 146 -21.44 -4.21 -3.02
C LEU A 146 -21.18 -3.31 -1.82
N GLN A 147 -21.69 -2.08 -1.88
CA GLN A 147 -21.50 -1.08 -0.84
C GLN A 147 -22.72 -1.01 0.10
N PRO A 148 -22.53 -0.55 1.35
CA PRO A 148 -23.63 -0.42 2.32
C PRO A 148 -24.73 0.57 1.94
N ASP A 149 -24.43 1.53 1.07
CA ASP A 149 -25.37 2.51 0.53
C ASP A 149 -26.24 1.96 -0.62
N GLY A 150 -26.00 0.71 -1.03
CA GLY A 150 -26.73 0.02 -2.10
C GLY A 150 -26.11 0.21 -3.49
N GLU A 151 -25.01 0.96 -3.57
CA GLU A 151 -24.24 1.14 -4.81
C GLU A 151 -23.22 0.00 -4.99
N ASN A 152 -22.55 -0.01 -6.13
CA ASN A 152 -21.49 -0.94 -6.45
C ASN A 152 -20.40 -0.28 -7.29
N THR A 153 -19.28 -0.98 -7.47
CA THR A 153 -18.14 -0.47 -8.26
C THR A 153 -18.51 0.06 -9.65
N PHE A 154 -19.52 -0.52 -10.32
CA PHE A 154 -19.95 -0.03 -11.63
C PHE A 154 -20.89 1.17 -11.55
N SER A 155 -21.77 1.24 -10.55
CA SER A 155 -22.61 2.42 -10.39
C SER A 155 -21.78 3.63 -9.95
N GLU A 156 -20.73 3.43 -9.16
CA GLU A 156 -19.73 4.47 -8.86
C GLU A 156 -19.04 5.02 -10.12
N LEU A 157 -18.72 4.16 -11.08
CA LEU A 157 -18.14 4.55 -12.36
C LEU A 157 -19.11 5.40 -13.21
N ILE A 158 -20.41 5.23 -13.00
CA ILE A 158 -21.44 6.05 -13.65
C ILE A 158 -21.63 7.35 -12.85
N ASN A 159 -21.72 7.26 -11.52
CA ASN A 159 -21.98 8.37 -10.62
C ASN A 159 -20.87 9.42 -10.67
N MET A 160 -19.61 8.99 -10.77
CA MET A 160 -18.45 9.90 -10.88
C MET A 160 -18.59 10.91 -12.02
N THR A 161 -19.32 10.56 -13.10
CA THR A 161 -19.51 11.47 -14.25
C THR A 161 -20.25 12.75 -13.86
N ASN A 162 -21.03 12.71 -12.79
CA ASN A 162 -21.78 13.85 -12.25
C ASN A 162 -20.98 14.66 -11.22
N TYR A 163 -19.88 14.10 -10.68
CA TYR A 163 -19.12 14.67 -9.57
C TYR A 163 -17.64 14.89 -9.93
N ILE A 164 -17.34 15.11 -11.22
CA ILE A 164 -15.96 15.31 -11.67
C ILE A 164 -15.38 16.60 -11.07
N SER A 165 -14.30 16.44 -10.31
CA SER A 165 -13.42 17.52 -9.87
C SER A 165 -12.37 17.81 -10.93
N LEU A 166 -12.38 19.04 -11.45
CA LEU A 166 -11.44 19.47 -12.48
C LEU A 166 -9.99 19.46 -11.97
N GLY A 167 -9.78 19.90 -10.72
CA GLY A 167 -8.46 19.90 -10.07
C GLY A 167 -7.88 18.49 -9.93
N ALA A 168 -8.67 17.55 -9.40
CA ALA A 168 -8.27 16.15 -9.23
C ALA A 168 -7.96 15.48 -10.59
N THR A 169 -8.81 15.70 -11.58
CA THR A 169 -8.63 15.15 -12.94
C THR A 169 -7.34 15.66 -13.58
N VAL A 170 -7.08 16.98 -13.50
CA VAL A 170 -5.86 17.58 -14.08
C VAL A 170 -4.61 17.01 -13.43
N ILE A 171 -4.56 16.95 -12.09
CA ILE A 171 -3.37 16.40 -11.42
C ILE A 171 -3.23 14.90 -11.66
N GLY A 172 -4.33 14.15 -11.73
CA GLY A 172 -4.33 12.73 -12.09
C GLY A 172 -3.74 12.50 -13.47
N VAL A 173 -4.16 13.27 -14.48
CA VAL A 173 -3.62 13.19 -15.85
C VAL A 173 -2.13 13.53 -15.85
N ILE A 174 -1.72 14.60 -15.16
CA ILE A 174 -0.31 15.00 -15.04
C ILE A 174 0.51 13.86 -14.41
N ALA A 175 0.05 13.29 -13.31
CA ALA A 175 0.70 12.18 -12.62
C ALA A 175 0.84 10.95 -13.53
N LEU A 176 -0.23 10.57 -14.23
CA LEU A 176 -0.21 9.44 -15.17
C LEU A 176 0.76 9.67 -16.32
N LEU A 177 0.78 10.89 -16.89
CA LEU A 177 1.73 11.26 -17.93
C LEU A 177 3.17 11.21 -17.42
N ILE A 178 3.43 11.70 -16.21
CA ILE A 178 4.76 11.60 -15.57
C ILE A 178 5.16 10.14 -15.51
N LEU A 179 4.34 9.26 -14.93
CA LEU A 179 4.68 7.84 -14.78
C LEU A 179 4.98 7.17 -16.13
N ILE A 180 4.12 7.36 -17.13
CA ILE A 180 4.29 6.78 -18.48
C ILE A 180 5.54 7.32 -19.16
N LEU A 181 5.78 8.63 -19.12
CA LEU A 181 6.95 9.26 -19.75
C LEU A 181 8.24 8.87 -19.02
N TRP A 182 8.21 8.74 -17.70
CA TRP A 182 9.36 8.36 -16.90
C TRP A 182 9.81 6.95 -17.24
N GLU A 183 8.87 5.99 -17.22
CA GLU A 183 9.16 4.59 -17.47
C GLU A 183 9.56 4.34 -18.92
N LYS A 184 8.79 4.85 -19.89
CA LYS A 184 9.00 4.51 -21.31
C LYS A 184 10.15 5.27 -21.95
N VAL A 185 10.41 6.51 -21.54
CA VAL A 185 11.31 7.43 -22.25
C VAL A 185 12.47 7.90 -21.37
N LEU A 186 12.20 8.51 -20.21
CA LEU A 186 13.24 9.23 -19.46
C LEU A 186 14.25 8.29 -18.79
N SER A 187 13.79 7.21 -18.16
CA SER A 187 14.63 6.20 -17.50
C SER A 187 15.69 5.58 -18.44
N LYS A 188 15.41 5.58 -19.75
CA LYS A 188 16.30 5.06 -20.81
C LYS A 188 17.26 6.11 -21.35
N LYS A 189 16.98 7.41 -21.17
CA LYS A 189 17.78 8.50 -21.76
C LYS A 189 18.99 8.88 -20.91
N ALA A 190 18.87 8.89 -19.58
CA ALA A 190 19.96 9.32 -18.72
C ALA A 190 19.92 8.66 -17.33
N LYS A 191 21.11 8.48 -16.74
CA LYS A 191 21.27 7.90 -15.40
C LYS A 191 20.58 8.71 -14.29
N ILE A 192 20.43 10.02 -14.47
CA ILE A 192 19.72 10.87 -13.49
C ILE A 192 18.25 10.46 -13.31
N PHE A 193 17.58 10.03 -14.39
CA PHE A 193 16.20 9.55 -14.37
C PHE A 193 16.05 8.13 -13.84
N GLN A 194 17.17 7.43 -13.60
CA GLN A 194 17.18 6.16 -12.88
C GLN A 194 17.32 6.39 -11.38
N LEU A 195 18.00 7.47 -10.98
CA LEU A 195 18.15 7.85 -9.58
C LEU A 195 16.89 8.54 -9.02
N ILE A 196 16.35 9.50 -9.77
CA ILE A 196 15.08 10.17 -9.45
C ILE A 196 13.95 9.35 -10.05
N GLN A 197 13.02 8.90 -9.21
CA GLN A 197 11.94 7.99 -9.60
C GLN A 197 10.65 8.74 -9.94
N GLY A 198 9.97 8.28 -10.99
CA GLY A 198 8.73 8.89 -11.49
C GLY A 198 7.65 9.11 -10.43
N PRO A 199 7.36 8.13 -9.55
CA PRO A 199 6.40 8.30 -8.45
C PRO A 199 6.73 9.47 -7.52
N LEU A 200 8.00 9.68 -7.18
CA LEU A 200 8.41 10.80 -6.34
C LEU A 200 8.16 12.14 -7.04
N VAL A 201 8.45 12.22 -8.33
CA VAL A 201 8.24 13.43 -9.13
C VAL A 201 6.75 13.75 -9.26
N ALA A 202 5.91 12.73 -9.43
CA ALA A 202 4.45 12.89 -9.42
C ALA A 202 3.96 13.47 -8.08
N VAL A 203 4.44 12.96 -6.94
CA VAL A 203 4.09 13.49 -5.61
C VAL A 203 4.56 14.94 -5.45
N VAL A 204 5.81 15.26 -5.80
CA VAL A 204 6.35 16.62 -5.68
C VAL A 204 5.55 17.61 -6.54
N LEU A 205 5.23 17.24 -7.78
CA LEU A 205 4.41 18.08 -8.65
C LEU A 205 2.97 18.20 -8.15
N GLY A 206 2.41 17.16 -7.52
CA GLY A 206 1.13 17.24 -6.81
C GLY A 206 1.13 18.24 -5.67
N ILE A 207 2.18 18.26 -4.85
CA ILE A 207 2.35 19.22 -3.74
C ILE A 207 2.44 20.65 -4.30
N ILE A 208 3.24 20.85 -5.36
CA ILE A 208 3.37 22.16 -6.01
C ILE A 208 2.03 22.61 -6.60
N PHE A 209 1.32 21.71 -7.30
CA PHE A 209 0.01 22.00 -7.88
C PHE A 209 -0.97 22.44 -6.79
N PHE A 210 -1.12 21.65 -5.73
CA PHE A 210 -1.97 21.99 -4.59
C PHE A 210 -1.64 23.35 -3.96
N SER A 211 -0.35 23.65 -3.78
CA SER A 211 0.08 24.91 -3.19
C SER A 211 -0.21 26.14 -4.06
N VAL A 212 -0.23 25.98 -5.39
CA VAL A 212 -0.42 27.09 -6.35
C VAL A 212 -1.89 27.28 -6.71
N THR A 213 -2.68 26.21 -6.75
CA THR A 213 -4.10 26.27 -7.15
C THR A 213 -5.06 26.60 -5.99
N GLY A 214 -4.55 26.80 -4.78
CA GLY A 214 -5.34 27.19 -3.62
C GLY A 214 -6.21 28.44 -3.88
N GLY A 215 -7.53 28.30 -3.75
CA GLY A 215 -8.49 29.38 -3.99
C GLY A 215 -8.93 29.57 -5.45
N THR A 216 -8.54 28.67 -6.35
CA THR A 216 -9.01 28.65 -7.76
C THR A 216 -10.02 27.52 -8.00
N GLU A 217 -10.62 27.47 -9.19
CA GLU A 217 -11.49 26.36 -9.62
C GLU A 217 -10.76 25.00 -9.72
N PHE A 218 -9.42 25.02 -9.74
CA PHE A 218 -8.58 23.83 -9.72
C PHE A 218 -8.11 23.43 -8.31
N ALA A 219 -8.64 24.08 -7.26
CA ALA A 219 -8.29 23.77 -5.89
C ALA A 219 -8.70 22.32 -5.57
N ILE A 220 -7.76 21.54 -5.05
CA ILE A 220 -8.03 20.21 -4.52
C ILE A 220 -8.56 20.39 -3.10
N THR A 221 -9.69 19.75 -2.79
CA THR A 221 -10.29 19.80 -1.46
C THR A 221 -9.44 19.01 -0.45
N LYS A 222 -9.61 19.28 0.84
CA LYS A 222 -8.77 18.65 1.88
C LYS A 222 -9.08 17.16 2.05
N GLU A 223 -10.22 16.73 1.55
CA GLU A 223 -10.72 15.36 1.57
C GLU A 223 -9.90 14.46 0.64
N HIS A 224 -9.47 14.99 -0.52
CA HIS A 224 -8.61 14.29 -1.49
C HIS A 224 -7.12 14.24 -1.10
N LEU A 225 -6.74 14.79 0.06
CA LEU A 225 -5.34 14.84 0.48
C LEU A 225 -4.99 13.65 1.39
N VAL A 226 -3.83 13.07 1.15
CA VAL A 226 -3.22 12.09 2.05
C VAL A 226 -2.73 12.80 3.32
N LYS A 227 -3.50 12.69 4.40
CA LYS A 227 -3.23 13.37 5.68
C LYS A 227 -2.18 12.63 6.52
N VAL A 228 -0.91 12.76 6.14
CA VAL A 228 0.19 12.22 6.95
C VAL A 228 0.27 13.01 8.26
N PRO A 229 0.18 12.36 9.43
CA PRO A 229 0.31 13.05 10.71
C PRO A 229 1.74 13.62 10.85
N VAL A 230 1.84 14.94 10.97
CA VAL A 230 3.11 15.64 11.20
C VAL A 230 3.26 15.88 12.69
N PRO A 231 4.26 15.27 13.35
CA PRO A 231 4.47 15.46 14.78
C PRO A 231 5.00 16.87 15.07
N GLU A 232 4.34 17.58 15.99
CA GLU A 232 4.75 18.91 16.48
C GLU A 232 5.85 18.82 17.56
N GLY A 233 6.09 17.62 18.10
CA GLY A 233 7.09 17.35 19.13
C GLY A 233 7.29 15.85 19.39
N VAL A 234 8.19 15.53 20.32
CA VAL A 234 8.57 14.13 20.63
C VAL A 234 7.37 13.30 21.11
N ASP A 235 6.53 13.87 21.97
CA ASP A 235 5.35 13.17 22.50
C ASP A 235 4.35 12.83 21.39
N SER A 236 4.10 13.78 20.48
CA SER A 236 3.21 13.57 19.33
C SER A 236 3.76 12.56 18.32
N PHE A 237 5.10 12.42 18.24
CA PHE A 237 5.75 11.40 17.43
C PHE A 237 5.61 10.02 18.08
N LEU A 238 5.84 9.91 19.39
CA LEU A 238 5.65 8.66 20.12
C LEU A 238 4.19 8.20 20.12
N ALA A 239 3.24 9.12 20.13
CA ALA A 239 1.81 8.81 20.03
C ALA A 239 1.40 8.17 18.68
N GLN A 240 2.24 8.24 17.64
CA GLN A 240 2.00 7.55 16.37
C GLN A 240 2.23 6.03 16.45
N PHE A 241 2.88 5.56 17.52
CA PHE A 241 3.14 4.14 17.72
C PHE A 241 1.98 3.52 18.51
N THR A 242 1.26 2.63 17.84
CA THR A 242 0.17 1.85 18.44
C THR A 242 0.67 0.45 18.79
N PHE A 243 0.27 -0.05 19.96
CA PHE A 243 0.61 -1.40 20.42
C PHE A 243 -0.59 -2.35 20.29
N PRO A 244 -0.34 -3.66 20.10
CA PRO A 244 -1.41 -4.67 20.03
C PRO A 244 -2.19 -4.78 21.35
N ASN A 245 -3.52 -4.85 21.26
CA ASN A 245 -4.40 -5.11 22.40
C ASN A 245 -4.53 -6.61 22.66
N PHE A 246 -3.60 -7.20 23.41
CA PHE A 246 -3.59 -8.64 23.71
C PHE A 246 -4.83 -9.15 24.45
N SER A 247 -5.70 -8.28 24.97
CA SER A 247 -7.00 -8.70 25.52
C SER A 247 -7.88 -9.36 24.45
N ALA A 248 -7.68 -9.04 23.16
CA ALA A 248 -8.41 -9.63 22.04
C ALA A 248 -7.93 -11.03 21.65
N ILE A 249 -6.88 -11.58 22.28
CA ILE A 249 -6.29 -12.88 21.90
C ILE A 249 -7.26 -14.07 22.04
N SER A 250 -8.28 -13.95 22.91
CA SER A 250 -9.31 -14.97 23.08
C SER A 250 -10.39 -14.93 22.00
N ASN A 251 -10.41 -13.91 21.15
CA ASN A 251 -11.37 -13.80 20.06
C ASN A 251 -10.96 -14.72 18.90
N THR A 252 -11.87 -15.63 18.52
CA THR A 252 -11.69 -16.56 17.40
C THR A 252 -11.43 -15.84 16.07
N ASP A 253 -12.08 -14.70 15.83
CA ASP A 253 -11.92 -13.95 14.58
C ASP A 253 -10.49 -13.44 14.39
N VAL A 254 -9.82 -13.07 15.49
CA VAL A 254 -8.40 -12.67 15.47
C VAL A 254 -7.52 -13.82 14.97
N TRP A 255 -7.80 -15.05 15.38
CA TRP A 255 -7.06 -16.24 14.91
C TRP A 255 -7.34 -16.59 13.45
N ILE A 256 -8.59 -16.45 13.00
CA ILE A 256 -8.96 -16.66 11.60
C ILE A 256 -8.24 -15.64 10.71
N THR A 257 -8.23 -14.36 11.12
CA THR A 257 -7.50 -13.31 10.42
C THR A 257 -5.99 -13.57 10.44
N ALA A 258 -5.42 -13.94 11.59
CA ALA A 258 -4.00 -14.24 11.73
C ALA A 258 -3.56 -15.36 10.78
N PHE A 259 -4.34 -16.45 10.72
CA PHE A 259 -4.07 -17.57 9.83
C PHE A 259 -4.21 -17.17 8.35
N THR A 260 -5.25 -16.41 8.00
CA THR A 260 -5.47 -15.90 6.65
C THR A 260 -4.29 -15.04 6.19
N ILE A 261 -3.86 -14.07 7.01
CA ILE A 261 -2.70 -13.21 6.72
C ILE A 261 -1.43 -14.06 6.57
N ALA A 262 -1.18 -14.97 7.51
CA ALA A 262 0.00 -15.84 7.47
C ALA A 262 0.07 -16.64 6.15
N LEU A 263 -1.05 -17.23 5.74
CA LEU A 263 -1.13 -18.05 4.53
C LEU A 263 -0.96 -17.21 3.27
N VAL A 264 -1.72 -16.12 3.12
CA VAL A 264 -1.67 -15.27 1.92
C VAL A 264 -0.31 -14.60 1.79
N ALA A 265 0.22 -14.01 2.88
CA ALA A 265 1.53 -13.36 2.86
C ALA A 265 2.67 -14.36 2.59
N SER A 266 2.59 -15.60 3.11
CA SER A 266 3.58 -16.63 2.78
C SER A 266 3.51 -17.05 1.32
N LEU A 267 2.31 -17.17 0.74
CA LEU A 267 2.16 -17.47 -0.69
C LEU A 267 2.72 -16.34 -1.54
N GLU A 268 2.34 -15.08 -1.29
CA GLU A 268 2.85 -13.94 -2.07
C GLU A 268 4.38 -13.81 -1.99
N THR A 269 5.00 -14.14 -0.85
CA THR A 269 6.46 -14.06 -0.70
C THR A 269 7.21 -15.17 -1.45
N LEU A 270 6.56 -16.33 -1.66
CA LEU A 270 7.16 -17.49 -2.33
C LEU A 270 7.03 -17.46 -3.86
N LEU A 271 6.23 -16.52 -4.39
CA LEU A 271 5.88 -16.38 -5.81
C LEU A 271 6.71 -15.30 -6.51
#